data_AF-A0A960X430-F1
#
_entry.id   AF-A0A960X430-F1
#
_cell.length_a   1.000
_cell.length_b   1.000
_cell.length_c   1.000
_cell.angle_alpha   90.00
_cell.angle_beta   90.00
_cell.angle_gamma   90.00
#
_symmetry.space_group_name_H-M   'P 1'
#
loop_
_entity.id
_entity.type
_entity.pdbx_description
1 polymer ?
#
loop_
_entity_poly.entity_id
_entity_poly.type
_entity_poly.pdbx_seq_one_letter_code
_entity_poly.pdbx_strand_id
1 'polypeptide(L)'
;MSFFAAAFAQAGDAVLEGLTAHVAEHPDGGAAFSFPRAAYAKRADLAGLPIGVFDSGIGGLTVLEALLKADVFHNDNLQPGADGRPDFVEERFIYLGDQANMPYGNYPSSGRTDYLRELILKDALFLLGNRYWPKADAPQPSFDKPPVKALVIACNTATAYGLEDVRAAAKEWGVPVFVVGVVEAGARGLLQAPEDGAVGVLATVGTCSSEVYPKTIQRTLGLAGRGIARVTQFGSARLAGVIEGDPAFDTELKVQVAGDVRGLVEAHRAARSGGQVVPLKKVMLGCTHFPLAIGEIDAAFGKLREDPDLAPFIAATRDYINPAEWTARELFRELARARQRRPAGNAAATGDRHRFFMSVPNPADKALPLAESGGLEPSYKYGREVGRLGVEDT
;
A
#
# COMPACT_ATOMS: atom_id res chain seq x y z
N MET A 1 23.51 -3.00 5.14
CA MET A 1 23.34 -4.09 6.12
C MET A 1 21.99 -3.88 6.78
N SER A 2 21.08 -4.85 6.66
CA SER A 2 19.66 -4.72 7.02
C SER A 2 19.48 -4.73 8.54
N PHE A 3 19.15 -3.57 9.11
CA PHE A 3 18.77 -3.39 10.53
C PHE A 3 17.24 -3.30 10.68
N PHE A 4 16.46 -3.98 9.83
CA PHE A 4 14.99 -3.99 9.89
C PHE A 4 14.39 -5.09 10.79
N ALA A 5 15.22 -6.03 11.27
CA ALA A 5 14.73 -7.27 11.89
C ALA A 5 14.17 -7.16 13.33
N ALA A 6 14.07 -5.98 13.96
CA ALA A 6 13.91 -5.89 15.42
C ALA A 6 12.55 -5.40 15.93
N ALA A 7 11.48 -5.37 15.13
CA ALA A 7 10.15 -4.99 15.64
C ALA A 7 9.01 -5.99 15.37
N PHE A 8 9.15 -6.93 14.44
CA PHE A 8 8.07 -7.90 14.13
C PHE A 8 8.55 -9.32 13.78
N ALA A 9 9.85 -9.61 13.81
CA ALA A 9 10.33 -10.99 13.70
C ALA A 9 10.15 -11.70 15.05
N GLN A 10 8.93 -12.10 15.37
CA GLN A 10 8.72 -13.14 16.37
C GLN A 10 9.24 -14.45 15.79
N ALA A 11 10.16 -15.11 16.49
CA ALA A 11 10.36 -16.54 16.29
C ALA A 11 9.02 -17.24 16.60
N GLY A 12 8.47 -18.00 15.65
CA GLY A 12 7.17 -18.67 15.80
C GLY A 12 5.98 -17.96 15.14
N ASP A 13 6.15 -17.36 13.95
CA ASP A 13 5.02 -16.77 13.21
C ASP A 13 4.26 -17.83 12.42
N ALA A 14 3.23 -18.40 13.05
CA ALA A 14 2.41 -19.48 12.49
C ALA A 14 1.81 -19.17 11.09
N VAL A 15 1.55 -17.89 10.79
CA VAL A 15 1.02 -17.47 9.48
C VAL A 15 2.07 -17.70 8.39
N LEU A 16 3.28 -17.16 8.58
CA LEU A 16 4.37 -17.32 7.62
C LEU A 16 4.82 -18.79 7.53
N GLU A 17 4.95 -19.48 8.65
CA GLU A 17 5.32 -20.91 8.68
C GLU A 17 4.34 -21.78 7.88
N GLY A 18 3.03 -21.57 8.08
CA GLY A 18 1.99 -22.31 7.35
C GLY A 18 2.01 -22.05 5.85
N LEU A 19 2.16 -20.78 5.44
CA LEU A 19 2.28 -20.39 4.03
C LEU A 19 3.56 -20.92 3.39
N THR A 20 4.69 -20.89 4.10
CA THR A 20 5.96 -21.44 3.60
C THR A 20 5.87 -22.96 3.40
N ALA A 21 5.27 -23.68 4.34
CA ALA A 21 5.03 -25.11 4.17
C ALA A 21 4.15 -25.40 2.94
N HIS A 22 3.05 -24.66 2.79
CA HIS A 22 2.14 -24.78 1.64
C HIS A 22 2.83 -24.51 0.29
N VAL A 23 3.66 -23.47 0.21
CA VAL A 23 4.44 -23.17 -1.02
C VAL A 23 5.47 -24.28 -1.31
N ALA A 24 6.06 -24.89 -0.28
CA ALA A 24 7.01 -25.98 -0.45
C ALA A 24 6.34 -27.26 -0.99
N GLU A 25 5.09 -27.52 -0.59
CA GLU A 25 4.27 -28.64 -1.06
C GLU A 25 3.77 -28.45 -2.50
N HIS A 26 3.66 -27.21 -2.98
CA HIS A 26 3.12 -26.86 -4.31
C HIS A 26 4.15 -26.10 -5.17
N PRO A 27 5.32 -26.70 -5.48
CA PRO A 27 6.42 -26.00 -6.16
C PRO A 27 6.14 -25.66 -7.63
N ASP A 28 5.11 -26.25 -8.23
CA ASP A 28 4.66 -26.03 -9.60
C ASP A 28 3.70 -24.83 -9.75
N GLY A 29 3.19 -24.29 -8.64
CA GLY A 29 2.22 -23.19 -8.66
C GLY A 29 0.78 -23.63 -9.00
N GLY A 30 0.47 -24.93 -8.97
CA GLY A 30 -0.83 -25.46 -9.37
C GLY A 30 -1.97 -25.17 -8.38
N ALA A 31 -1.63 -24.99 -7.10
CA ALA A 31 -2.59 -24.74 -6.03
C ALA A 31 -2.88 -23.24 -5.82
N ALA A 32 -4.00 -22.93 -5.16
CA ALA A 32 -4.25 -21.58 -4.65
C ALA A 32 -3.10 -21.12 -3.75
N PHE A 33 -2.79 -19.82 -3.77
CA PHE A 33 -1.73 -19.21 -2.95
C PHE A 33 -0.39 -19.94 -3.06
N SER A 34 0.01 -20.29 -4.28
CA SER A 34 1.31 -20.88 -4.61
C SER A 34 1.88 -20.25 -5.88
N PHE A 35 3.15 -20.52 -6.19
CA PHE A 35 3.78 -20.01 -7.40
C PHE A 35 4.80 -21.01 -7.98
N PRO A 36 5.03 -21.00 -9.30
CA PRO A 36 6.00 -21.89 -9.93
C PRO A 36 7.41 -21.47 -9.55
N ARG A 37 8.07 -22.23 -8.64
CA ARG A 37 9.43 -21.90 -8.17
C ARG A 37 10.45 -21.88 -9.29
N ALA A 38 10.26 -22.73 -10.31
CA ALA A 38 11.09 -22.78 -11.51
C ALA A 38 11.13 -21.44 -12.28
N ALA A 39 10.08 -20.61 -12.19
CA ALA A 39 10.03 -19.32 -12.86
C ALA A 39 11.04 -18.30 -12.30
N TYR A 40 11.57 -18.55 -11.10
CA TYR A 40 12.55 -17.69 -10.42
C TYR A 40 13.97 -18.28 -10.38
N ALA A 41 14.20 -19.42 -11.04
CA ALA A 41 15.49 -20.12 -11.00
C ALA A 41 16.63 -19.34 -11.67
N LYS A 42 16.34 -18.48 -12.65
CA LYS A 42 17.34 -17.72 -13.41
C LYS A 42 17.13 -16.21 -13.26
N ARG A 43 18.02 -15.55 -12.51
CA ARG A 43 17.95 -14.10 -12.28
C ARG A 43 18.05 -13.24 -13.54
N ALA A 44 18.73 -13.72 -14.59
CA ALA A 44 18.91 -13.00 -15.85
C ALA A 44 17.58 -12.76 -16.59
N ASP A 45 16.56 -13.58 -16.32
CA ASP A 45 15.29 -13.56 -17.05
C ASP A 45 14.26 -12.61 -16.40
N LEU A 46 14.59 -12.04 -15.23
CA LEU A 46 13.65 -11.22 -14.44
C LEU A 46 13.35 -9.87 -15.06
N ALA A 47 14.30 -9.24 -15.78
CA ALA A 47 14.12 -7.88 -16.29
C ALA A 47 12.91 -7.74 -17.25
N GLY A 48 12.55 -8.82 -17.95
CA GLY A 48 11.37 -8.86 -18.84
C GLY A 48 10.04 -9.08 -18.13
N LEU A 49 10.03 -9.50 -16.86
CA LEU A 49 8.82 -9.72 -16.09
C LEU A 49 8.15 -8.39 -15.70
N PRO A 50 6.81 -8.37 -15.55
CA PRO A 50 6.10 -7.20 -15.03
C PRO A 50 6.44 -6.89 -13.57
N ILE A 51 6.07 -5.68 -13.16
CA ILE A 51 6.02 -5.26 -11.77
C ILE A 51 4.62 -5.54 -11.22
N GLY A 52 4.55 -6.21 -10.07
CA GLY A 52 3.29 -6.43 -9.36
C GLY A 52 2.96 -5.25 -8.45
N VAL A 53 1.72 -4.80 -8.47
CA VAL A 53 1.18 -3.78 -7.57
C VAL A 53 -0.07 -4.37 -6.94
N PHE A 54 -0.17 -4.37 -5.61
CA PHE A 54 -1.43 -4.75 -4.97
C PHE A 54 -1.88 -3.75 -3.92
N ASP A 55 -3.19 -3.71 -3.75
CA ASP A 55 -3.91 -2.88 -2.79
C ASP A 55 -5.10 -3.65 -2.24
N SER A 56 -5.70 -3.15 -1.15
CA SER A 56 -6.95 -3.71 -0.64
C SER A 56 -8.13 -3.56 -1.60
N GLY A 57 -8.05 -2.71 -2.64
CA GLY A 57 -9.15 -2.51 -3.58
C GLY A 57 -8.73 -1.66 -4.76
N ILE A 58 -9.56 -0.68 -5.15
CA ILE A 58 -9.29 0.22 -6.27
C ILE A 58 -8.43 1.44 -5.90
N GLY A 59 -8.30 1.76 -4.61
CA GLY A 59 -7.56 2.94 -4.15
C GLY A 59 -6.12 2.96 -4.64
N GLY A 60 -5.45 1.80 -4.67
CA GLY A 60 -4.09 1.64 -5.14
C GLY A 60 -3.84 2.05 -6.59
N LEU A 61 -4.88 2.28 -7.38
CA LEU A 61 -4.75 2.87 -8.72
C LEU A 61 -4.12 4.27 -8.68
N THR A 62 -4.22 5.01 -7.58
CA THR A 62 -3.50 6.29 -7.43
C THR A 62 -1.98 6.09 -7.38
N VAL A 63 -1.51 4.99 -6.79
CA VAL A 63 -0.09 4.61 -6.79
C VAL A 63 0.34 4.16 -8.17
N LEU A 64 -0.47 3.33 -8.83
CA LEU A 64 -0.18 2.90 -10.20
C LEU A 64 -0.18 4.08 -11.19
N GLU A 65 -1.09 5.03 -11.05
CA GLU A 65 -1.10 6.24 -11.85
C GLU A 65 0.17 7.07 -11.63
N ALA A 66 0.60 7.27 -10.38
CA ALA A 66 1.83 7.96 -10.06
C ALA A 66 3.06 7.26 -10.67
N LEU A 67 3.07 5.92 -10.68
CA LEU A 67 4.09 5.13 -11.36
C LEU A 67 4.10 5.37 -12.88
N LEU A 68 2.92 5.30 -13.52
CA LEU A 68 2.81 5.45 -14.98
C LEU A 68 3.16 6.87 -15.46
N LYS A 69 2.93 7.89 -14.62
CA LYS A 69 3.17 9.31 -14.93
C LYS A 69 4.54 9.83 -14.48
N ALA A 70 5.26 9.11 -13.63
CA ALA A 70 6.54 9.57 -13.11
C ALA A 70 7.55 9.82 -14.24
N ASP A 71 8.16 11.01 -14.25
CA ASP A 71 9.30 11.42 -15.07
C ASP A 71 10.20 12.25 -14.15
N VAL A 72 10.85 11.56 -13.22
CA VAL A 72 11.67 12.18 -12.16
C VAL A 72 13.15 11.86 -12.36
N PHE A 73 13.47 10.86 -13.18
CA PHE A 73 14.83 10.44 -13.46
C PHE A 73 15.11 10.41 -14.95
N HIS A 74 16.36 10.66 -15.30
CA HIS A 74 16.78 10.54 -16.68
C HIS A 74 16.99 9.06 -16.99
N ASN A 75 16.23 8.53 -17.94
CA ASN A 75 16.11 7.08 -18.17
C ASN A 75 17.43 6.42 -18.60
N ASP A 76 18.33 7.16 -19.26
CA ASP A 76 19.61 6.63 -19.75
C ASP A 76 20.76 6.69 -18.72
N ASN A 77 20.89 7.78 -17.97
CA ASN A 77 22.01 7.97 -17.01
C ASN A 77 21.62 7.71 -15.55
N LEU A 78 20.34 7.46 -15.28
CA LEU A 78 19.74 7.11 -13.98
C LEU A 78 19.88 8.21 -12.91
N GLN A 79 20.26 9.42 -13.29
CA GLN A 79 20.36 10.55 -12.38
C GLN A 79 18.99 11.23 -12.18
N PRO A 80 18.79 11.92 -11.04
CA PRO A 80 17.61 12.77 -10.87
C PRO A 80 17.51 13.84 -11.97
N GLY A 81 16.30 14.08 -12.46
CA GLY A 81 15.98 15.06 -13.50
C GLY A 81 15.13 14.43 -14.60
N ALA A 82 14.01 15.08 -14.93
CA ALA A 82 13.11 14.63 -15.99
C ALA A 82 13.80 14.62 -17.36
N ASP A 83 13.47 13.65 -18.21
CA ASP A 83 13.95 13.58 -19.60
C ASP A 83 12.83 13.66 -20.65
N GLY A 84 11.59 13.91 -20.21
CA GLY A 84 10.41 13.99 -21.06
C GLY A 84 9.81 12.62 -21.40
N ARG A 85 10.37 11.52 -20.87
CA ARG A 85 9.84 10.17 -21.02
C ARG A 85 9.51 9.61 -19.64
N PRO A 86 8.31 9.02 -19.45
CA PRO A 86 8.00 8.39 -18.18
C PRO A 86 9.06 7.35 -17.76
N ASP A 87 9.48 7.39 -16.50
CA ASP A 87 10.50 6.55 -15.86
C ASP A 87 10.23 5.04 -16.07
N PHE A 88 8.94 4.70 -16.19
CA PHE A 88 8.42 3.34 -16.34
C PHE A 88 7.85 3.07 -17.75
N VAL A 89 8.22 3.88 -18.76
CA VAL A 89 7.69 3.78 -20.13
C VAL A 89 7.97 2.44 -20.81
N GLU A 90 8.97 1.68 -20.38
CA GLU A 90 9.22 0.33 -20.87
C GLU A 90 8.53 -0.75 -20.01
N GLU A 91 8.13 -0.41 -18.80
CA GLU A 91 7.67 -1.40 -17.82
C GLU A 91 6.24 -1.88 -18.08
N ARG A 92 5.98 -3.11 -17.60
CA ARG A 92 4.67 -3.75 -17.56
C ARG A 92 4.21 -3.84 -16.12
N PHE A 93 2.89 -3.76 -15.91
CA PHE A 93 2.30 -3.83 -14.57
C PHE A 93 1.23 -4.90 -14.50
N ILE A 94 1.23 -5.64 -13.40
CA ILE A 94 0.10 -6.47 -12.98
C ILE A 94 -0.45 -5.84 -11.70
N TYR A 95 -1.70 -5.41 -11.73
CA TYR A 95 -2.41 -4.86 -10.59
C TYR A 95 -3.34 -5.90 -9.98
N LEU A 96 -3.37 -6.00 -8.65
CA LEU A 96 -4.39 -6.73 -7.88
C LEU A 96 -5.07 -5.78 -6.89
N GLY A 97 -6.39 -5.68 -6.96
CA GLY A 97 -7.20 -5.09 -5.89
C GLY A 97 -7.95 -6.18 -5.12
N ASP A 98 -7.68 -6.34 -3.83
CA ASP A 98 -8.33 -7.35 -2.99
C ASP A 98 -9.75 -6.93 -2.51
N GLN A 99 -10.59 -6.55 -3.47
CA GLN A 99 -11.92 -5.96 -3.26
C GLN A 99 -12.84 -6.84 -2.40
N ALA A 100 -12.76 -8.18 -2.52
CA ALA A 100 -13.60 -9.08 -1.72
C ALA A 100 -13.35 -8.93 -0.21
N ASN A 101 -12.12 -8.62 0.17
CA ASN A 101 -11.67 -8.54 1.56
C ASN A 101 -11.54 -7.09 2.07
N MET A 102 -11.77 -6.09 1.23
CA MET A 102 -11.71 -4.69 1.65
C MET A 102 -12.84 -4.31 2.63
N PRO A 103 -12.66 -3.31 3.50
CA PRO A 103 -11.44 -2.53 3.71
C PRO A 103 -10.48 -3.17 4.73
N TYR A 104 -9.18 -3.16 4.41
CA TYR A 104 -8.14 -3.69 5.31
C TYR A 104 -8.02 -2.92 6.62
N GLY A 105 -8.39 -1.64 6.63
CA GLY A 105 -8.29 -0.75 7.79
C GLY A 105 -9.04 -1.22 9.04
N ASN A 106 -10.03 -2.12 8.88
CA ASN A 106 -10.90 -2.58 9.97
C ASN A 106 -10.41 -3.85 10.67
N TYR A 107 -9.58 -4.67 10.02
CA TYR A 107 -9.10 -5.92 10.60
C TYR A 107 -8.39 -5.76 11.95
N PRO A 108 -7.52 -4.74 12.15
CA PRO A 108 -6.88 -4.55 13.45
C PRO A 108 -7.88 -4.28 14.58
N SER A 109 -8.89 -3.44 14.33
CA SER A 109 -9.95 -3.16 15.32
C SER A 109 -10.86 -4.35 15.60
N SER A 110 -10.95 -5.30 14.67
CA SER A 110 -11.67 -6.56 14.84
C SER A 110 -10.83 -7.67 15.49
N GLY A 111 -9.60 -7.37 15.92
CA GLY A 111 -8.71 -8.38 16.51
C GLY A 111 -8.18 -9.41 15.50
N ARG A 112 -8.27 -9.12 14.19
CA ARG A 112 -7.91 -10.02 13.08
C ARG A 112 -6.65 -9.58 12.33
N THR A 113 -5.64 -9.13 13.08
CA THR A 113 -4.37 -8.72 12.48
C THR A 113 -3.62 -9.91 11.86
N ASP A 114 -3.73 -11.08 12.46
CA ASP A 114 -3.22 -12.35 11.94
C ASP A 114 -3.78 -12.69 10.55
N TYR A 115 -5.10 -12.63 10.38
CA TYR A 115 -5.74 -12.89 9.09
C TYR A 115 -5.44 -11.81 8.07
N LEU A 116 -5.34 -10.54 8.48
CA LEU A 116 -4.87 -9.47 7.60
C LEU A 116 -3.46 -9.75 7.06
N ARG A 117 -2.53 -10.22 7.90
CA ARG A 117 -1.18 -10.61 7.47
C ARG A 117 -1.22 -11.76 6.47
N GLU A 118 -2.07 -12.76 6.70
CA GLU A 118 -2.28 -13.86 5.73
C GLU A 118 -2.82 -13.36 4.39
N LEU A 119 -3.82 -12.47 4.38
CA LEU A 119 -4.35 -11.87 3.15
C LEU A 119 -3.25 -11.15 2.35
N ILE A 120 -2.41 -10.36 3.02
CA ILE A 120 -1.31 -9.63 2.38
C ILE A 120 -0.30 -10.60 1.74
N LEU A 121 0.00 -11.72 2.41
CA LEU A 121 0.86 -12.77 1.86
C LEU A 121 0.19 -13.51 0.70
N LYS A 122 -1.13 -13.76 0.77
CA LYS A 122 -1.92 -14.35 -0.32
C LYS A 122 -1.92 -13.46 -1.57
N ASP A 123 -2.07 -12.15 -1.41
CA ASP A 123 -1.99 -11.17 -2.50
C ASP A 123 -0.60 -11.14 -3.15
N ALA A 124 0.46 -11.17 -2.33
CA ALA A 124 1.82 -11.28 -2.83
C ALA A 124 2.03 -12.59 -3.60
N LEU A 125 1.54 -13.72 -3.08
CA LEU A 125 1.61 -15.03 -3.74
C LEU A 125 0.83 -15.06 -5.05
N PHE A 126 -0.35 -14.43 -5.12
CA PHE A 126 -1.08 -14.27 -6.37
C PHE A 126 -0.20 -13.59 -7.41
N LEU A 127 0.43 -12.46 -7.08
CA LEU A 127 1.30 -11.73 -8.01
C LEU A 127 2.57 -12.52 -8.37
N LEU A 128 3.15 -13.25 -7.43
CA LEU A 128 4.31 -14.11 -7.68
C LEU A 128 3.97 -15.33 -8.54
N GLY A 129 2.73 -15.80 -8.49
CA GLY A 129 2.23 -16.96 -9.23
C GLY A 129 1.77 -16.63 -10.65
N ASN A 130 1.38 -17.68 -11.37
CA ASN A 130 0.78 -17.59 -12.70
C ASN A 130 -0.70 -18.01 -12.73
N ARG A 131 -1.18 -18.67 -11.68
CA ARG A 131 -2.57 -19.11 -11.50
C ARG A 131 -3.50 -17.93 -11.26
N TYR A 132 -4.63 -17.88 -11.96
CA TYR A 132 -5.71 -16.92 -11.73
C TYR A 132 -7.03 -17.41 -12.35
N TRP A 133 -8.15 -16.85 -11.91
CA TRP A 133 -9.46 -17.09 -12.53
C TRP A 133 -9.73 -16.03 -13.61
N PRO A 134 -9.89 -16.39 -14.89
CA PRO A 134 -10.08 -15.40 -15.97
C PRO A 134 -11.46 -14.72 -15.93
N LYS A 135 -12.42 -15.36 -15.28
CA LYS A 135 -13.76 -14.85 -14.96
C LYS A 135 -14.19 -15.49 -13.64
N ALA A 136 -15.07 -14.82 -12.91
CA ALA A 136 -15.54 -15.30 -11.61
C ALA A 136 -16.24 -16.67 -11.69
N ASP A 137 -16.88 -16.98 -12.82
CA ASP A 137 -17.62 -18.22 -13.07
C ASP A 137 -16.89 -19.21 -13.99
N ALA A 138 -15.60 -18.99 -14.26
CA ALA A 138 -14.84 -19.92 -15.09
C ALA A 138 -14.84 -21.33 -14.44
N PRO A 139 -14.78 -22.42 -15.23
CA PRO A 139 -14.80 -23.78 -14.70
C PRO A 139 -13.44 -24.25 -14.16
N GLN A 140 -12.37 -23.56 -14.54
CA GLN A 140 -10.99 -23.87 -14.17
C GLN A 140 -10.12 -22.61 -14.21
N PRO A 141 -9.04 -22.55 -13.42
CA PRO A 141 -8.09 -21.45 -13.46
C PRO A 141 -7.27 -21.45 -14.76
N SER A 142 -6.77 -20.28 -15.14
CA SER A 142 -5.73 -20.09 -16.16
C SER A 142 -4.36 -19.89 -15.52
N PHE A 143 -3.31 -20.14 -16.29
CA PHE A 143 -1.90 -20.11 -15.87
C PHE A 143 -1.02 -19.24 -16.78
N ASP A 144 -1.62 -18.41 -17.64
CA ASP A 144 -0.90 -17.55 -18.60
C ASP A 144 -0.42 -16.21 -18.00
N LYS A 145 -0.77 -15.92 -16.75
CA LYS A 145 -0.34 -14.70 -16.06
C LYS A 145 1.15 -14.81 -15.75
N PRO A 146 1.99 -13.89 -16.25
CA PRO A 146 3.41 -13.98 -15.93
C PRO A 146 3.65 -13.64 -14.44
N PRO A 147 4.67 -14.26 -13.81
CA PRO A 147 5.17 -13.86 -12.50
C PRO A 147 5.75 -12.43 -12.55
N VAL A 148 6.04 -11.85 -11.38
CA VAL A 148 6.53 -10.46 -11.27
C VAL A 148 7.99 -10.39 -10.81
N LYS A 149 8.72 -9.35 -11.24
CA LYS A 149 10.12 -9.09 -10.79
C LYS A 149 10.23 -8.25 -9.53
N ALA A 150 9.21 -7.46 -9.24
CA ALA A 150 9.14 -6.54 -8.11
C ALA A 150 7.70 -6.50 -7.60
N LEU A 151 7.55 -6.25 -6.30
CA LEU A 151 6.25 -6.04 -5.67
C LEU A 151 6.16 -4.61 -5.11
N VAL A 152 5.04 -3.96 -5.36
CA VAL A 152 4.65 -2.70 -4.74
C VAL A 152 3.41 -2.94 -3.89
N ILE A 153 3.52 -2.74 -2.59
CA ILE A 153 2.39 -2.72 -1.67
C ILE A 153 1.83 -1.30 -1.69
N ALA A 154 0.80 -1.07 -2.52
CA ALA A 154 0.18 0.25 -2.68
C ALA A 154 -0.69 0.63 -1.47
N CYS A 155 -1.30 -0.35 -0.80
CA CYS A 155 -2.11 -0.08 0.39
C CYS A 155 -1.24 0.38 1.56
N ASN A 156 -1.62 1.49 2.20
CA ASN A 156 -0.97 1.97 3.42
C ASN A 156 -1.18 1.00 4.59
N THR A 157 -2.40 0.47 4.73
CA THR A 157 -2.71 -0.51 5.78
C THR A 157 -1.96 -1.82 5.53
N ALA A 158 -1.91 -2.33 4.29
CA ALA A 158 -1.14 -3.54 4.01
C ALA A 158 0.36 -3.33 4.24
N THR A 159 0.90 -2.16 3.87
CA THR A 159 2.29 -1.83 4.17
C THR A 159 2.56 -1.81 5.67
N ALA A 160 1.64 -1.25 6.46
CA ALA A 160 1.76 -1.15 7.90
C ALA A 160 1.86 -2.50 8.61
N TYR A 161 1.13 -3.51 8.11
CA TYR A 161 1.00 -4.80 8.78
C TYR A 161 1.76 -5.95 8.11
N GLY A 162 2.11 -5.86 6.81
CA GLY A 162 2.64 -6.99 6.06
C GLY A 162 3.89 -6.73 5.21
N LEU A 163 4.43 -5.50 5.15
CA LEU A 163 5.65 -5.25 4.36
C LEU A 163 6.82 -6.15 4.77
N GLU A 164 7.07 -6.25 6.08
CA GLU A 164 8.17 -7.07 6.60
C GLU A 164 7.89 -8.56 6.43
N ASP A 165 6.62 -9.00 6.53
CA ASP A 165 6.23 -10.39 6.29
C ASP A 165 6.49 -10.78 4.83
N VAL A 166 6.06 -9.97 3.86
CA VAL A 166 6.29 -10.23 2.44
C VAL A 166 7.79 -10.24 2.12
N ARG A 167 8.59 -9.35 2.74
CA ARG A 167 10.06 -9.35 2.60
C ARG A 167 10.68 -10.61 3.20
N ALA A 168 10.23 -11.05 4.39
CA ALA A 168 10.70 -12.25 5.05
C ALA A 168 10.36 -13.50 4.22
N ALA A 169 9.11 -13.58 3.75
CA ALA A 169 8.61 -14.66 2.90
C ALA A 169 9.36 -14.77 1.58
N ALA A 170 9.55 -13.65 0.86
CA ALA A 170 10.32 -13.66 -0.39
C ALA A 170 11.75 -14.18 -0.18
N LYS A 171 12.39 -13.80 0.94
CA LYS A 171 13.72 -14.31 1.33
C LYS A 171 13.68 -15.80 1.64
N GLU A 172 12.72 -16.26 2.45
CA GLU A 172 12.56 -17.64 2.85
C GLU A 172 12.28 -18.57 1.65
N TRP A 173 11.43 -18.13 0.72
CA TRP A 173 11.12 -18.86 -0.49
C TRP A 173 12.26 -18.86 -1.53
N GLY A 174 13.28 -18.03 -1.33
CA GLY A 174 14.43 -17.90 -2.22
C GLY A 174 14.11 -17.12 -3.50
N VAL A 175 13.07 -16.28 -3.46
CA VAL A 175 12.59 -15.53 -4.62
C VAL A 175 13.35 -14.19 -4.72
N PRO A 176 14.01 -13.88 -5.85
CA PRO A 176 14.81 -12.67 -6.04
C PRO A 176 13.96 -11.43 -6.38
N VAL A 177 12.83 -11.27 -5.68
CA VAL A 177 11.88 -10.17 -5.83
C VAL A 177 12.04 -9.22 -4.65
N PHE A 178 12.22 -7.93 -4.95
CA PHE A 178 12.25 -6.91 -3.91
C PHE A 178 10.86 -6.27 -3.75
N VAL A 179 10.62 -5.72 -2.56
CA VAL A 179 9.30 -5.24 -2.13
C VAL A 179 9.40 -3.78 -1.68
N VAL A 180 8.60 -2.92 -2.32
CA VAL A 180 8.48 -1.50 -2.00
C VAL A 180 7.13 -1.26 -1.33
N GLY A 181 7.12 -0.62 -0.17
CA GLY A 181 5.90 -0.21 0.54
C GLY A 181 5.73 1.31 0.55
N VAL A 182 4.48 1.76 0.47
CA VAL A 182 4.16 3.20 0.38
C VAL A 182 4.56 4.02 1.62
N VAL A 183 4.52 3.42 2.82
CA VAL A 183 4.81 4.14 4.08
C VAL A 183 6.27 4.59 4.16
N GLU A 184 7.22 3.69 3.86
CA GLU A 184 8.65 4.03 3.86
C GLU A 184 8.96 5.08 2.80
N ALA A 185 8.36 4.94 1.61
CA ALA A 185 8.51 5.90 0.53
C ALA A 185 7.97 7.28 0.93
N GLY A 186 6.77 7.35 1.50
CA GLY A 186 6.18 8.59 2.02
C GLY A 186 7.07 9.24 3.08
N ALA A 187 7.59 8.47 4.05
CA ALA A 187 8.48 8.98 5.08
C ALA A 187 9.79 9.56 4.49
N ARG A 188 10.36 8.97 3.44
CA ARG A 188 11.49 9.55 2.71
C ARG A 188 11.14 10.88 2.04
N GLY A 189 9.89 11.08 1.63
CA GLY A 189 9.43 12.34 1.07
C GLY A 189 9.59 13.53 2.02
N LEU A 190 9.51 13.30 3.34
CA LEU A 190 9.77 14.33 4.33
C LEU A 190 11.24 14.79 4.35
N LEU A 191 12.19 14.00 3.82
CA LEU A 191 13.58 14.44 3.68
C LEU A 191 13.73 15.57 2.66
N GLN A 192 12.77 15.73 1.75
CA GLN A 192 12.76 16.79 0.74
C GLN A 192 11.86 17.96 1.14
N ALA A 193 11.04 17.78 2.20
CA ALA A 193 10.25 18.86 2.77
C ALA A 193 11.09 19.71 3.74
N PRO A 194 10.79 21.02 3.89
CA PRO A 194 11.40 21.89 4.89
C PRO A 194 11.37 21.30 6.30
N GLU A 195 12.39 21.61 7.11
CA GLU A 195 12.51 21.03 8.46
C GLU A 195 11.52 21.61 9.48
N ASP A 196 10.95 22.79 9.22
CA ASP A 196 10.11 23.52 10.16
C ASP A 196 8.67 23.01 10.23
N GLY A 197 8.01 23.23 11.37
CA GLY A 197 6.63 22.81 11.59
C GLY A 197 6.46 21.30 11.85
N ALA A 198 5.28 20.95 12.33
CA ALA A 198 4.92 19.58 12.67
C ALA A 198 4.39 18.80 11.45
N VAL A 199 4.39 17.48 11.57
CA VAL A 199 3.82 16.55 10.60
C VAL A 199 2.48 16.04 11.13
N GLY A 200 1.42 16.29 10.37
CA GLY A 200 0.11 15.65 10.53
C GLY A 200 -0.01 14.47 9.58
N VAL A 201 -0.54 13.35 10.06
CA VAL A 201 -0.82 12.15 9.25
C VAL A 201 -2.31 11.93 9.21
N LEU A 202 -2.91 11.99 8.02
CA LEU A 202 -4.27 11.51 7.80
C LEU A 202 -4.16 10.11 7.20
N ALA A 203 -4.68 9.10 7.89
CA ALA A 203 -4.66 7.72 7.40
C ALA A 203 -5.94 6.96 7.79
N THR A 204 -6.01 5.65 7.50
CA THR A 204 -7.07 4.79 8.05
C THR A 204 -6.87 4.58 9.55
N VAL A 205 -7.93 4.21 10.28
CA VAL A 205 -7.83 3.85 11.70
C VAL A 205 -6.78 2.75 11.93
N GLY A 206 -6.79 1.69 11.12
CA GLY A 206 -5.79 0.62 11.18
C GLY A 206 -4.36 1.10 10.92
N THR A 207 -4.16 1.99 9.94
CA THR A 207 -2.80 2.54 9.69
C THR A 207 -2.31 3.35 10.89
N CYS A 208 -3.16 4.20 11.48
CA CYS A 208 -2.78 4.97 12.66
C CYS A 208 -2.46 4.07 13.86
N SER A 209 -3.30 3.06 14.15
CA SER A 209 -3.13 2.18 15.31
C SER A 209 -1.88 1.29 15.24
N SER A 210 -1.35 1.05 14.05
CA SER A 210 -0.05 0.36 13.87
C SER A 210 1.16 1.18 14.37
N GLU A 211 0.99 2.51 14.51
CA GLU A 211 2.06 3.47 14.75
C GLU A 211 3.18 3.45 13.67
N VAL A 212 2.89 2.91 12.48
CA VAL A 212 3.90 2.74 11.43
C VAL A 212 4.48 4.09 10.98
N TYR A 213 3.65 5.12 10.81
CA TYR A 213 4.10 6.42 10.32
C TYR A 213 5.01 7.12 11.34
N PRO A 214 4.63 7.34 12.62
CA PRO A 214 5.51 7.95 13.61
C PRO A 214 6.86 7.23 13.72
N LYS A 215 6.85 5.89 13.82
CA LYS A 215 8.07 5.07 13.89
C LYS A 215 8.94 5.25 12.65
N THR A 216 8.35 5.16 11.46
CA THR A 216 9.08 5.21 10.19
C THR A 216 9.60 6.62 9.91
N ILE A 217 8.82 7.65 10.19
CA ILE A 217 9.21 9.06 10.04
C ILE A 217 10.37 9.38 11.00
N GLN A 218 10.24 9.02 12.28
CA GLN A 218 11.29 9.22 13.29
C GLN A 218 12.60 8.54 12.87
N ARG A 219 12.52 7.29 12.44
CA ARG A 219 13.69 6.53 11.96
C ARG A 219 14.31 7.19 10.73
N THR A 220 13.50 7.51 9.72
CA THR A 220 13.98 8.04 8.44
C THR A 220 14.67 9.38 8.60
N LEU A 221 14.06 10.30 9.36
CA LEU A 221 14.64 11.62 9.61
C LEU A 221 15.85 11.54 10.57
N GLY A 222 15.79 10.69 11.60
CA GLY A 222 16.90 10.45 12.51
C GLY A 222 18.15 9.91 11.81
N LEU A 223 18.00 8.98 10.86
CA LEU A 223 19.12 8.49 10.03
C LEU A 223 19.76 9.58 9.17
N ALA A 224 19.02 10.64 8.85
CA ALA A 224 19.52 11.82 8.15
C ALA A 224 20.03 12.93 9.10
N GLY A 225 20.08 12.68 10.41
CA GLY A 225 20.45 13.68 11.41
C GLY A 225 19.41 14.79 11.61
N ARG A 226 18.19 14.61 11.09
CA ARG A 226 17.10 15.58 11.18
C ARG A 226 16.23 15.30 12.41
N GLY A 227 15.95 16.35 13.17
CA GLY A 227 14.94 16.31 14.23
C GLY A 227 13.52 16.41 13.67
N ILE A 228 12.55 15.96 14.46
CA ILE A 228 11.12 16.23 14.21
C ILE A 228 10.56 16.89 15.44
N ALA A 229 9.97 18.07 15.25
CA ALA A 229 9.32 18.77 16.36
C ALA A 229 8.14 17.96 16.90
N ARG A 230 7.30 17.40 16.02
CA ARG A 230 6.13 16.59 16.40
C ARG A 230 5.52 15.83 15.21
N VAL A 231 5.09 14.60 15.44
CA VAL A 231 4.20 13.84 14.54
C VAL A 231 2.86 13.66 15.25
N THR A 232 1.76 13.93 14.57
CA THR A 232 0.40 13.66 15.06
C THR A 232 -0.39 12.95 13.98
N GLN A 233 -1.23 12.00 14.36
CA GLN A 233 -2.02 11.22 13.43
C GLN A 233 -3.51 11.38 13.71
N PHE A 234 -4.31 11.23 12.66
CA PHE A 234 -5.75 11.06 12.78
C PHE A 234 -6.20 9.96 11.82
N GLY A 235 -6.88 8.96 12.37
CA GLY A 235 -7.40 7.81 11.63
C GLY A 235 -8.84 8.07 11.20
N SER A 236 -9.08 8.17 9.90
CA SER A 236 -10.43 8.21 9.34
C SER A 236 -10.96 6.78 9.14
N ALA A 237 -12.17 6.54 9.65
CA ALA A 237 -12.87 5.27 9.45
C ALA A 237 -13.68 5.24 8.14
N ARG A 238 -13.97 6.42 7.55
CA ARG A 238 -15.01 6.58 6.53
C ARG A 238 -14.52 7.23 5.24
N LEU A 239 -13.48 8.07 5.30
CA LEU A 239 -13.09 8.91 4.16
C LEU A 239 -12.77 8.12 2.89
N ALA A 240 -12.15 6.94 3.01
CA ALA A 240 -11.89 6.09 1.85
C ALA A 240 -13.20 5.66 1.15
N GLY A 241 -14.19 5.15 1.91
CA GLY A 241 -15.48 4.75 1.36
C GLY A 241 -16.30 5.94 0.84
N VAL A 242 -16.24 7.10 1.51
CA VAL A 242 -16.88 8.33 1.02
C VAL A 242 -16.28 8.79 -0.31
N ILE A 243 -14.96 8.67 -0.50
CA ILE A 243 -14.29 8.97 -1.78
C ILE A 243 -14.71 7.99 -2.88
N GLU A 244 -14.92 6.71 -2.54
CA GLU A 244 -15.42 5.71 -3.49
C GLU A 244 -16.92 5.86 -3.81
N GLY A 245 -17.65 6.67 -3.04
CA GLY A 245 -19.10 6.80 -3.17
C GLY A 245 -19.86 5.57 -2.66
N ASP A 246 -19.31 4.87 -1.66
CA ASP A 246 -19.95 3.72 -1.03
C ASP A 246 -21.31 4.13 -0.41
N PRO A 247 -22.44 3.54 -0.87
CA PRO A 247 -23.78 3.86 -0.39
C PRO A 247 -23.98 3.66 1.12
N ALA A 248 -23.11 2.90 1.79
CA ALA A 248 -23.13 2.75 3.25
C ALA A 248 -22.80 4.05 3.98
N PHE A 249 -22.20 5.05 3.31
CA PHE A 249 -21.85 6.34 3.90
C PHE A 249 -22.71 7.47 3.31
N ASP A 250 -23.76 7.82 4.03
CA ASP A 250 -24.60 9.00 3.75
C ASP A 250 -23.95 10.26 4.34
N THR A 251 -22.82 10.68 3.78
CA THR A 251 -22.12 11.92 4.19
C THR A 251 -21.37 12.52 3.02
N GLU A 252 -21.58 13.83 2.78
CA GLU A 252 -20.83 14.55 1.76
C GLU A 252 -19.31 14.55 2.05
N LEU A 253 -18.50 14.39 1.00
CA LEU A 253 -17.03 14.39 1.10
C LEU A 253 -16.50 15.58 1.91
N LYS A 254 -17.00 16.79 1.64
CA LYS A 254 -16.58 18.02 2.33
C LYS A 254 -16.86 17.97 3.84
N VAL A 255 -17.98 17.37 4.24
CA VAL A 255 -18.37 17.23 5.65
C VAL A 255 -17.46 16.21 6.33
N GLN A 256 -17.24 15.05 5.69
CA GLN A 256 -16.34 14.02 6.21
C GLN A 256 -14.92 14.55 6.38
N VAL A 257 -14.37 15.21 5.36
CA VAL A 257 -13.02 15.80 5.38
C VAL A 257 -12.91 16.88 6.45
N ALA A 258 -13.90 17.76 6.60
CA ALA A 258 -13.88 18.79 7.63
C ALA A 258 -13.82 18.19 9.05
N GLY A 259 -14.54 17.10 9.30
CA GLY A 259 -14.47 16.35 10.55
C GLY A 259 -13.10 15.76 10.81
N ASP A 260 -12.52 15.08 9.81
CA ASP A 260 -11.22 14.41 9.94
C ASP A 260 -10.06 15.40 10.13
N VAL A 261 -10.07 16.49 9.37
CA VAL A 261 -9.07 17.56 9.50
C VAL A 261 -9.20 18.26 10.85
N ARG A 262 -10.42 18.53 11.33
CA ARG A 262 -10.63 19.05 12.69
C ARG A 262 -10.08 18.08 13.73
N GLY A 263 -10.37 16.78 13.61
CA GLY A 263 -9.84 15.77 14.51
C GLY A 263 -8.32 15.75 14.59
N LEU A 264 -7.64 15.89 13.45
CA LEU A 264 -6.17 16.00 13.40
C LEU A 264 -5.65 17.26 14.10
N VAL A 265 -6.24 18.43 13.80
CA VAL A 265 -5.83 19.70 14.41
C VAL A 265 -6.05 19.67 15.92
N GLU A 266 -7.18 19.13 16.37
CA GLU A 266 -7.52 19.01 17.79
C GLU A 266 -6.60 18.05 18.52
N ALA A 267 -6.29 16.88 17.93
CA ALA A 267 -5.29 15.96 18.47
C ALA A 267 -3.92 16.65 18.59
N HIS A 268 -3.56 17.47 17.60
CA HIS A 268 -2.31 18.21 17.61
C HIS A 268 -2.29 19.32 18.67
N ARG A 269 -3.40 20.02 18.85
CA ARG A 269 -3.58 21.02 19.91
C ARG A 269 -3.48 20.38 21.30
N ALA A 270 -4.14 19.25 21.50
CA ALA A 270 -4.15 18.51 22.77
C ALA A 270 -2.76 17.95 23.13
N ALA A 271 -2.01 17.45 22.13
CA ALA A 271 -0.67 16.90 22.32
C ALA A 271 0.43 17.97 22.61
N ARG A 272 0.06 19.22 22.92
CA ARG A 272 1.03 20.29 23.18
C ARG A 272 1.82 19.99 24.47
N SER A 273 3.12 20.18 24.43
CA SER A 273 4.00 20.03 25.59
C SER A 273 4.96 21.23 25.65
N GLY A 274 5.20 21.78 26.84
CA GLY A 274 6.20 22.84 27.02
C GLY A 274 5.82 24.24 26.51
N GLY A 275 4.54 24.52 26.25
CA GLY A 275 4.03 25.87 25.91
C GLY A 275 4.35 26.38 24.49
N GLN A 276 5.30 25.77 23.78
CA GLN A 276 5.61 26.13 22.40
C GLN A 276 4.58 25.54 21.44
N VAL A 277 3.91 26.42 20.68
CA VAL A 277 3.02 26.00 19.61
C VAL A 277 3.84 25.80 18.34
N VAL A 278 3.78 24.58 17.80
CA VAL A 278 4.36 24.24 16.50
C VAL A 278 3.19 23.96 15.56
N PRO A 279 3.02 24.71 14.46
CA PRO A 279 1.90 24.49 13.55
C PRO A 279 2.09 23.24 12.70
N LEU A 280 0.97 22.59 12.33
CA LEU A 280 0.93 21.58 11.27
C LEU A 280 1.30 22.24 9.94
N LYS A 281 2.50 21.95 9.45
CA LYS A 281 3.01 22.44 8.17
C LYS A 281 3.08 21.34 7.12
N LYS A 282 3.28 20.10 7.53
CA LYS A 282 3.39 18.94 6.64
C LYS A 282 2.19 18.03 6.86
N VAL A 283 1.55 17.58 5.77
CA VAL A 283 0.41 16.65 5.82
C VAL A 283 0.74 15.41 5.01
N MET A 284 0.90 14.28 5.70
CA MET A 284 1.05 12.97 5.08
C MET A 284 -0.33 12.43 4.70
N LEU A 285 -0.51 12.13 3.41
CA LEU A 285 -1.71 11.49 2.87
C LEU A 285 -1.56 9.96 2.98
N GLY A 286 -1.65 9.44 4.22
CA GLY A 286 -1.39 8.06 4.60
C GLY A 286 -2.48 7.05 4.22
N CYS A 287 -3.19 7.30 3.12
CA CYS A 287 -4.17 6.39 2.52
C CYS A 287 -4.16 6.60 1.01
N THR A 288 -4.35 5.54 0.24
CA THR A 288 -4.37 5.55 -1.23
C THR A 288 -5.42 6.49 -1.81
N HIS A 289 -6.53 6.70 -1.11
CA HIS A 289 -7.65 7.53 -1.57
C HIS A 289 -7.44 9.02 -1.31
N PHE A 290 -6.71 9.39 -0.26
CA PHE A 290 -6.69 10.78 0.24
C PHE A 290 -6.08 11.80 -0.73
N PRO A 291 -5.15 11.46 -1.65
CA PRO A 291 -4.76 12.36 -2.73
C PRO A 291 -5.92 12.87 -3.59
N LEU A 292 -7.01 12.10 -3.73
CA LEU A 292 -8.18 12.51 -4.50
C LEU A 292 -9.01 13.60 -3.81
N ALA A 293 -8.84 13.80 -2.50
CA ALA A 293 -9.55 14.80 -1.69
C ALA A 293 -8.62 15.92 -1.20
N ILE A 294 -7.46 16.12 -1.84
CA ILE A 294 -6.46 17.10 -1.39
C ILE A 294 -7.00 18.53 -1.36
N GLY A 295 -7.87 18.89 -2.32
CA GLY A 295 -8.51 20.21 -2.39
C GLY A 295 -9.45 20.45 -1.21
N GLU A 296 -10.29 19.47 -0.88
CA GLU A 296 -11.18 19.51 0.27
C GLU A 296 -10.39 19.54 1.58
N ILE A 297 -9.29 18.80 1.67
CA ILE A 297 -8.42 18.77 2.86
C ILE A 297 -7.78 20.14 3.09
N ASP A 298 -7.19 20.76 2.06
CA ASP A 298 -6.60 22.10 2.19
C ASP A 298 -7.64 23.16 2.50
N ALA A 299 -8.82 23.10 1.87
CA ALA A 299 -9.94 23.99 2.18
C ALA A 299 -10.41 23.85 3.64
N ALA A 300 -10.46 22.63 4.18
CA ALA A 300 -10.81 22.39 5.57
C ALA A 300 -9.76 22.97 6.54
N PHE A 301 -8.46 22.82 6.26
CA PHE A 301 -7.41 23.49 7.03
C PHE A 301 -7.53 25.02 6.98
N GLY A 302 -7.79 25.57 5.79
CA GLY A 302 -8.00 27.00 5.59
C GLY A 302 -9.14 27.54 6.44
N LYS A 303 -10.30 26.85 6.42
CA LYS A 303 -11.47 27.22 7.22
C LYS A 303 -11.20 27.12 8.73
N LEU A 304 -10.52 26.08 9.21
CA LEU A 304 -10.18 25.96 10.63
C LEU A 304 -9.19 27.03 11.10
N ARG A 305 -8.37 27.59 10.21
CA ARG A 305 -7.45 28.68 10.54
C ARG A 305 -8.16 30.01 10.79
N GLU A 306 -9.42 30.15 10.41
CA GLU A 306 -10.26 31.32 10.76
C GLU A 306 -10.67 31.32 12.23
N ASP A 307 -10.63 30.15 12.89
CA ASP A 307 -10.89 30.01 14.32
C ASP A 307 -9.65 30.43 15.14
N PRO A 308 -9.71 31.50 15.96
CA PRO A 308 -8.58 31.99 16.73
C PRO A 308 -7.94 30.95 17.67
N ASP A 309 -8.72 29.97 18.12
CA ASP A 309 -8.24 28.92 19.04
C ASP A 309 -7.47 27.80 18.33
N LEU A 310 -7.66 27.67 17.01
CA LEU A 310 -7.04 26.65 16.17
C LEU A 310 -5.97 27.22 15.24
N ALA A 311 -6.08 28.48 14.84
CA ALA A 311 -5.15 29.17 13.95
C ALA A 311 -3.66 28.98 14.32
N PRO A 312 -3.24 29.03 15.60
CA PRO A 312 -1.84 28.84 15.97
C PRO A 312 -1.29 27.44 15.62
N PHE A 313 -2.16 26.43 15.51
CA PHE A 313 -1.79 25.03 15.28
C PHE A 313 -1.76 24.67 13.79
N ILE A 314 -2.05 25.60 12.89
CA ILE A 314 -2.16 25.37 11.44
C ILE A 314 -1.22 26.34 10.73
N ALA A 315 -0.30 25.84 9.89
CA ALA A 315 0.60 26.71 9.12
C ALA A 315 -0.17 27.50 8.05
N ALA A 316 0.40 28.59 7.52
CA ALA A 316 -0.26 29.42 6.50
C ALA A 316 -0.35 28.70 5.16
N THR A 317 0.70 27.96 4.83
CA THR A 317 0.79 27.02 3.72
C THR A 317 1.12 25.63 4.27
N ARG A 318 0.70 24.58 3.58
CA ARG A 318 1.00 23.19 3.96
C ARG A 318 1.68 22.46 2.82
N ASP A 319 2.68 21.66 3.16
CA ASP A 319 3.36 20.74 2.26
C ASP A 319 2.65 19.39 2.33
N TYR A 320 2.04 18.96 1.23
CA TYR A 320 1.38 17.67 1.12
C TYR A 320 2.36 16.61 0.67
N ILE A 321 2.51 15.56 1.47
CA ILE A 321 3.34 14.41 1.11
C ILE A 321 2.41 13.33 0.61
N ASN A 322 2.51 13.02 -0.69
CA ASN A 322 1.80 11.94 -1.35
C ASN A 322 2.69 10.69 -1.43
N PRO A 323 2.43 9.62 -0.64
CA PRO A 323 3.21 8.39 -0.69
C PRO A 323 3.32 7.77 -2.09
N ALA A 324 2.30 7.94 -2.95
CA ALA A 324 2.30 7.40 -4.31
C ALA A 324 3.49 7.90 -5.15
N GLU A 325 3.74 9.22 -5.15
CA GLU A 325 4.83 9.81 -5.92
C GLU A 325 6.21 9.39 -5.41
N TRP A 326 6.35 9.24 -4.09
CA TRP A 326 7.61 8.78 -3.51
C TRP A 326 7.84 7.30 -3.74
N THR A 327 6.77 6.51 -3.84
CA THR A 327 6.84 5.09 -4.18
C THR A 327 7.39 4.90 -5.58
N ALA A 328 6.99 5.74 -6.53
CA ALA A 328 7.57 5.73 -7.87
C ALA A 328 9.08 5.99 -7.86
N ARG A 329 9.53 6.98 -7.07
CA ARG A 329 10.96 7.28 -6.94
C ARG A 329 11.76 6.14 -6.31
N GLU A 330 11.22 5.50 -5.29
CA GLU A 330 11.88 4.36 -4.64
C GLU A 330 11.94 3.15 -5.56
N LEU A 331 10.84 2.83 -6.25
CA LEU A 331 10.78 1.71 -7.18
C LEU A 331 11.77 1.87 -8.33
N PHE A 332 11.89 3.07 -8.91
CA PHE A 332 12.86 3.34 -9.97
C PHE A 332 14.30 3.07 -9.48
N ARG A 333 14.64 3.57 -8.28
CA ARG A 333 15.97 3.37 -7.67
C ARG A 333 16.26 1.90 -7.39
N GLU A 334 15.30 1.16 -6.88
CA GLU A 334 15.48 -0.26 -6.59
C GLU A 334 15.60 -1.10 -7.87
N LEU A 335 14.80 -0.82 -8.92
CA LEU A 335 14.96 -1.45 -10.23
C LEU A 335 16.34 -1.17 -10.84
N ALA A 336 16.80 0.09 -10.77
CA ALA A 336 18.11 0.50 -11.26
C ALA A 336 19.24 -0.21 -10.50
N ARG A 337 19.17 -0.21 -9.17
CA ARG A 337 20.13 -0.86 -8.28
C ARG A 337 20.20 -2.37 -8.51
N ALA A 338 19.06 -3.01 -8.68
CA ALA A 338 18.95 -4.43 -8.98
C ALA A 338 19.32 -4.79 -10.43
N ARG A 339 19.53 -3.79 -11.30
CA ARG A 339 19.71 -3.95 -12.75
C ARG A 339 18.55 -4.74 -13.39
N GLN A 340 17.33 -4.49 -12.92
CA GLN A 340 16.10 -5.17 -13.35
C GLN A 340 15.16 -4.28 -14.16
N ARG A 341 15.57 -3.06 -14.55
CA ARG A 341 14.82 -2.25 -15.51
C ARG A 341 14.69 -3.00 -16.83
N ARG A 342 13.52 -2.92 -17.46
CA ARG A 342 13.31 -3.46 -18.80
C ARG A 342 14.17 -2.63 -19.79
N PRO A 343 14.93 -3.28 -20.69
CA PRO A 343 15.72 -2.55 -21.70
C PRO A 343 14.86 -1.70 -22.63
N ALA A 344 15.38 -0.54 -23.03
CA ALA A 344 14.74 0.37 -23.96
C ALA A 344 14.49 -0.26 -25.34
N GLY A 345 13.40 0.14 -26.01
CA GLY A 345 13.03 -0.36 -27.33
C GLY A 345 12.40 -1.75 -27.32
N ASN A 346 12.05 -2.26 -26.13
CA ASN A 346 11.38 -3.54 -25.94
C ASN A 346 9.95 -3.33 -25.42
N ALA A 347 9.36 -2.16 -25.72
CA ALA A 347 8.01 -1.78 -25.35
C ALA A 347 7.03 -2.86 -25.82
N ALA A 348 6.24 -3.38 -24.89
CA ALA A 348 5.24 -4.39 -25.22
C ALA A 348 4.23 -3.81 -26.23
N ALA A 349 3.78 -4.63 -27.18
CA ALA A 349 2.65 -4.29 -28.04
C ALA A 349 1.47 -3.80 -27.17
N THR A 350 0.83 -2.72 -27.60
CA THR A 350 -0.09 -1.89 -26.79
C THR A 350 -1.28 -2.63 -26.19
N GLY A 351 -1.67 -3.79 -26.74
CA GLY A 351 -2.89 -4.53 -26.33
C GLY A 351 -2.77 -5.37 -25.05
N ASP A 352 -1.57 -5.75 -24.61
CA ASP A 352 -1.36 -6.72 -23.51
C ASP A 352 -0.32 -6.24 -22.46
N ARG A 353 -0.10 -4.93 -22.40
CA ARG A 353 0.99 -4.33 -21.64
C ARG A 353 0.78 -4.37 -20.13
N HIS A 354 -0.45 -4.12 -19.67
CA HIS A 354 -0.83 -4.09 -18.26
C HIS A 354 -2.01 -5.02 -18.03
N ARG A 355 -2.03 -5.75 -16.91
CA ARG A 355 -3.15 -6.62 -16.52
C ARG A 355 -3.68 -6.19 -15.16
N PHE A 356 -5.00 -6.19 -15.02
CA PHE A 356 -5.69 -5.78 -13.80
C PHE A 356 -6.56 -6.93 -13.31
N PHE A 357 -6.44 -7.23 -12.03
CA PHE A 357 -7.17 -8.27 -11.33
C PHE A 357 -7.87 -7.67 -10.12
N MET A 358 -9.02 -8.24 -9.80
CA MET A 358 -9.80 -7.86 -8.64
C MET A 358 -10.37 -9.13 -8.03
N SER A 359 -10.18 -9.34 -6.73
CA SER A 359 -10.84 -10.44 -6.02
C SER A 359 -12.33 -10.12 -5.85
N VAL A 360 -13.17 -11.14 -5.88
CA VAL A 360 -14.61 -11.01 -5.65
C VAL A 360 -15.07 -12.23 -4.87
N PRO A 361 -16.13 -12.16 -4.04
CA PRO A 361 -16.63 -13.36 -3.38
C PRO A 361 -16.84 -14.49 -4.40
N ASN A 362 -16.30 -15.68 -4.12
CA ASN A 362 -16.30 -16.76 -5.11
C ASN A 362 -17.74 -17.18 -5.46
N PRO A 363 -18.23 -16.92 -6.68
CA PRO A 363 -19.62 -17.18 -7.02
C PRO A 363 -19.94 -18.68 -7.11
N ALA A 364 -18.94 -19.56 -7.17
CA ALA A 364 -19.12 -21.01 -7.14
C ALA A 364 -19.46 -21.51 -5.73
N ASP A 365 -19.03 -20.83 -4.67
CA ASP A 365 -19.38 -21.18 -3.30
C ASP A 365 -20.73 -20.56 -2.91
N LYS A 366 -21.80 -21.33 -3.11
CA LYS A 366 -23.17 -20.92 -2.79
C LYS A 366 -23.45 -20.81 -1.29
N ALA A 367 -22.53 -21.24 -0.43
CA ALA A 367 -22.65 -21.13 1.01
C ALA A 367 -22.02 -19.84 1.56
N LEU A 368 -21.38 -19.01 0.72
CA LEU A 368 -20.79 -17.75 1.16
C LEU A 368 -21.86 -16.77 1.66
N PRO A 369 -21.70 -16.25 2.89
CA PRO A 369 -22.54 -15.15 3.37
C PRO A 369 -22.22 -13.86 2.62
N LEU A 370 -23.18 -13.35 1.85
CA LEU A 370 -23.06 -12.12 1.08
C LEU A 370 -24.00 -11.04 1.63
N ALA A 371 -23.47 -9.82 1.75
CA ALA A 371 -24.28 -8.63 2.02
C ALA A 371 -25.16 -8.29 0.80
N GLU A 372 -26.14 -7.40 0.99
CA GLU A 372 -27.01 -6.92 -0.09
C GLU A 372 -26.24 -6.29 -1.27
N SER A 373 -25.09 -5.69 -0.99
CA SER A 373 -24.17 -5.15 -2.01
C SER A 373 -23.44 -6.22 -2.86
N GLY A 374 -23.60 -7.50 -2.52
CA GLY A 374 -22.92 -8.63 -3.18
C GLY A 374 -21.50 -8.90 -2.67
N GLY A 375 -20.97 -8.09 -1.75
CA GLY A 375 -19.69 -8.35 -1.07
C GLY A 375 -19.83 -9.35 0.09
N LEU A 376 -18.71 -9.87 0.60
CA LEU A 376 -18.72 -10.73 1.80
C LEU A 376 -19.34 -10.01 3.00
N GLU A 377 -20.23 -10.68 3.73
CA GLU A 377 -20.77 -10.16 4.99
C GLU A 377 -19.64 -9.81 5.98
N PRO A 378 -19.73 -8.69 6.73
CA PRO A 378 -18.70 -8.30 7.69
C PRO A 378 -18.36 -9.38 8.73
N SER A 379 -19.38 -10.09 9.23
CA SER A 379 -19.23 -11.19 10.19
C SER A 379 -18.36 -12.32 9.64
N TYR A 380 -18.56 -12.70 8.38
CA TYR A 380 -17.74 -13.69 7.69
C TYR A 380 -16.35 -13.12 7.39
N LYS A 381 -16.27 -11.92 6.80
CA LYS A 381 -15.04 -11.27 6.37
C LYS A 381 -14.01 -11.15 7.49
N TYR A 382 -14.43 -10.65 8.65
CA TYR A 382 -13.60 -10.49 9.85
C TYR A 382 -13.73 -11.70 10.82
N GLY A 383 -14.46 -12.74 10.42
CA GLY A 383 -14.62 -13.99 11.18
C GLY A 383 -13.74 -15.13 10.69
N ARG A 384 -12.99 -14.98 9.60
CA ARG A 384 -12.13 -16.04 9.04
C ARG A 384 -10.86 -16.29 9.86
N GLU A 385 -10.53 -17.56 9.97
CA GLU A 385 -9.29 -18.04 10.60
C GLU A 385 -8.15 -18.17 9.58
N VAL A 386 -6.93 -18.02 10.07
CA VAL A 386 -5.69 -18.27 9.32
C VAL A 386 -5.50 -19.78 9.02
N GLY A 387 -4.61 -20.08 8.08
CA GLY A 387 -4.18 -21.44 7.73
C GLY A 387 -5.10 -22.17 6.76
N ARG A 388 -6.19 -21.54 6.28
CA ARG A 388 -7.13 -22.16 5.33
C ARG A 388 -6.72 -21.90 3.87
N LEU A 389 -5.51 -22.32 3.50
CA LEU A 389 -4.89 -22.03 2.19
C LEU A 389 -5.49 -22.83 1.01
N GLY A 390 -6.27 -23.89 1.29
CA GLY A 390 -7.03 -24.62 0.27
C GLY A 390 -8.42 -24.04 -0.01
N VAL A 391 -8.85 -23.02 0.73
CA VAL A 391 -10.19 -22.40 0.58
C VAL A 391 -10.06 -21.20 -0.36
N GLU A 392 -10.74 -21.27 -1.50
CA GLU A 392 -10.87 -20.18 -2.46
C GLU A 392 -12.24 -19.51 -2.28
N ASP A 393 -12.41 -18.70 -1.25
CA ASP A 393 -13.65 -17.97 -0.94
C ASP A 393 -13.75 -16.60 -1.65
N THR A 394 -12.68 -16.18 -2.33
CA THR A 394 -12.52 -14.85 -2.98
C THR A 394 -11.75 -14.89 -4.29
#